data_AF-A0A1F3VU54-F1
#
_entry.id   AF-A0A1F3VU54-F1
#
_cell.length_a   1.000
_cell.length_b   1.000
_cell.length_c   1.000
_cell.angle_alpha   90.00
_cell.angle_beta   90.00
_cell.angle_gamma   90.00
#
_symmetry.space_group_name_H-M   'P 1'
#
loop_
_entity.id
_entity.type
_entity.pdbx_description
1 polymer ?
#
loop_
_entity_poly.entity_id
_entity_poly.type
_entity_poly.pdbx_seq_one_letter_code
_entity_poly.pdbx_strand_id
1 'polypeptide(L)'
;MDYQPQNNNQGIQSLVELGANGHYPLFPPEWFASLSLTSNFAISKSDKEKTHKIINRMCQHRSLDRKRTILYSLTEKEREIFLKVFFSMVEDKLMSKKPELH
;
A
#
# COMPACT_ATOMS: atom_id res chain seq x y z
N MET A 1 11.40 9.71 -17.82
CA MET A 1 10.49 8.55 -17.98
C MET A 1 9.51 8.62 -16.84
N ASP A 2 8.57 9.55 -17.01
CA ASP A 2 7.56 9.95 -16.04
C ASP A 2 6.47 8.88 -16.01
N TYR A 3 6.40 8.14 -14.92
CA TYR A 3 5.40 7.09 -14.72
C TYR A 3 4.09 7.75 -14.28
N GLN A 4 3.22 8.09 -15.23
CA GLN A 4 1.83 8.47 -14.94
C GLN A 4 1.03 7.22 -14.54
N PRO A 5 0.38 7.19 -13.37
CA PRO A 5 -0.53 6.10 -13.01
C PRO A 5 -1.84 6.29 -13.76
N GLN A 6 -1.98 5.67 -14.94
CA GLN A 6 -3.27 5.54 -15.60
C GLN A 6 -4.14 4.49 -14.87
N ASN A 7 -5.33 4.95 -14.50
CA ASN A 7 -6.60 4.22 -14.41
C ASN A 7 -7.09 3.70 -13.02
N ASN A 8 -8.04 4.45 -12.45
CA ASN A 8 -9.28 3.98 -11.79
C ASN A 8 -9.25 3.06 -10.55
N ASN A 9 -8.20 3.06 -9.74
CA ASN A 9 -8.25 2.38 -8.43
C ASN A 9 -8.81 3.27 -7.31
N GLN A 10 -10.08 3.68 -7.38
CA GLN A 10 -10.75 4.38 -6.27
C GLN A 10 -10.58 3.62 -4.94
N GLY A 11 -10.58 2.28 -4.99
CA GLY A 11 -10.38 1.41 -3.84
C GLY A 11 -9.01 1.55 -3.16
N ILE A 12 -7.92 1.75 -3.92
CA ILE A 12 -6.59 1.97 -3.33
C ILE A 12 -6.47 3.41 -2.85
N GLN A 13 -7.02 4.38 -3.60
CA GLN A 13 -6.96 5.79 -3.24
C GLN A 13 -7.67 6.05 -1.91
N SER A 14 -8.85 5.46 -1.69
CA SER A 14 -9.54 5.53 -0.39
C SER A 14 -8.73 4.87 0.73
N LEU A 15 -8.01 3.78 0.46
CA LEU A 15 -7.15 3.14 1.47
C LEU A 15 -5.91 4.00 1.79
N VAL A 16 -5.31 4.60 0.77
CA VAL A 16 -4.18 5.53 0.91
C VAL A 16 -4.62 6.80 1.64
N GLU A 17 -5.83 7.29 1.36
CA GLU A 17 -6.42 8.45 2.05
C GLU A 17 -6.71 8.16 3.52
N LEU A 18 -7.30 6.98 3.82
CA LEU A 18 -7.47 6.52 5.20
C LEU A 18 -6.10 6.38 5.90
N GLY A 19 -5.12 5.82 5.21
CA GLY A 19 -3.75 5.69 5.73
C GLY A 19 -3.08 7.05 5.97
N ALA A 20 -3.29 8.04 5.10
CA ALA A 20 -2.80 9.40 5.29
C ALA A 20 -3.46 10.10 6.50
N ASN A 21 -4.66 9.67 6.90
CA ASN A 21 -5.34 10.11 8.11
C ASN A 21 -5.02 9.20 9.33
N GLY A 22 -4.09 8.24 9.21
CA GLY A 22 -3.68 7.34 10.30
C GLY A 22 -4.58 6.12 10.53
N HIS A 23 -5.53 5.85 9.63
CA HIS A 23 -6.46 4.73 9.74
C HIS A 23 -6.09 3.57 8.81
N TYR A 24 -5.81 2.40 9.39
CA TYR A 24 -5.35 1.20 8.67
C TYR A 24 -6.26 -0.03 8.89
N PRO A 25 -7.52 0.00 8.42
CA PRO A 25 -8.49 -1.06 8.71
C PRO A 25 -8.14 -2.43 8.10
N LEU A 26 -7.22 -2.49 7.16
CA LEU A 26 -6.84 -3.74 6.50
C LEU A 26 -5.63 -4.44 7.14
N PHE A 27 -4.88 -3.73 7.98
CA PHE A 27 -3.63 -4.23 8.55
C PHE A 27 -3.82 -4.45 10.05
N PRO A 28 -3.73 -5.70 10.51
CA PRO A 28 -3.81 -5.97 11.93
C PRO A 28 -2.52 -5.51 12.64
N PRO A 29 -2.59 -5.16 13.94
CA PRO A 29 -1.50 -4.50 14.66
C PRO A 29 -0.18 -5.25 14.63
N GLU A 30 -0.22 -6.58 14.64
CA GLU A 30 0.93 -7.45 14.64
C GLU A 30 1.79 -7.35 13.37
N TRP A 31 1.21 -6.88 12.25
CA TRP A 31 1.98 -6.67 11.01
C TRP A 31 2.87 -5.43 11.08
N PHE A 32 2.56 -4.48 11.96
CA PHE A 32 3.44 -3.34 12.20
C PHE A 32 4.60 -3.73 13.11
N ALA A 33 4.40 -4.69 14.02
CA ALA A 33 5.46 -5.21 14.89
C ALA A 33 6.55 -5.94 14.10
N SER A 34 6.18 -6.64 13.02
CA SER A 34 7.14 -7.28 12.10
C SER A 34 7.75 -6.31 11.10
N LEU A 35 7.24 -5.08 10.99
CA LEU A 35 7.71 -4.11 10.01
C LEU A 35 9.08 -3.55 10.44
N SER A 36 10.16 -4.20 10.01
CA SER A 36 11.50 -3.64 10.15
C SER A 36 11.65 -2.44 9.19
N LEU A 37 11.31 -1.25 9.69
CA LEU A 37 11.49 0.04 9.02
C LEU A 37 12.98 0.31 8.69
N THR A 38 13.91 -0.39 9.34
CA THR A 38 15.36 -0.26 9.16
C THR A 38 15.93 -1.21 8.09
N SER A 39 15.15 -2.17 7.59
CA SER A 39 15.62 -3.08 6.55
C SER A 39 15.56 -2.42 5.17
N ASN A 40 16.73 -1.99 4.67
CA ASN A 40 16.97 -1.54 3.29
C ASN A 40 16.83 -2.69 2.28
N PHE A 41 15.68 -3.38 2.29
CA PHE A 41 15.37 -4.36 1.25
C PHE A 41 15.11 -3.58 -0.03
N ALA A 42 16.02 -3.69 -1.00
CA ALA A 42 15.85 -3.10 -2.31
C ALA A 42 14.60 -3.70 -2.97
N ILE A 43 13.52 -2.93 -3.04
CA ILE A 43 12.28 -3.37 -3.68
C ILE A 43 12.56 -3.50 -5.17
N SER A 44 12.58 -4.73 -5.68
CA SER A 44 12.81 -4.98 -7.11
C SER A 44 11.61 -4.50 -7.94
N LYS A 45 11.84 -4.22 -9.23
CA LYS A 45 10.76 -3.91 -10.18
C LYS A 45 9.71 -5.03 -10.22
N SER A 46 10.13 -6.28 -10.10
CA SER A 46 9.23 -7.43 -10.06
C SER A 46 8.32 -7.42 -8.83
N ASP A 47 8.86 -7.01 -7.68
CA ASP A 47 8.12 -6.93 -6.41
C ASP A 47 7.09 -5.79 -6.43
N LYS A 48 7.45 -4.65 -7.05
CA LYS A 48 6.48 -3.58 -7.32
C LYS A 48 5.34 -4.07 -8.21
N GLU A 49 5.65 -4.77 -9.29
CA GLU A 49 4.64 -5.29 -10.22
C GLU A 49 3.70 -6.31 -9.55
N LYS A 50 4.26 -7.22 -8.73
CA LYS A 50 3.47 -8.14 -7.90
C LYS A 50 2.56 -7.39 -6.94
N THR A 51 3.08 -6.36 -6.28
CA THR A 51 2.30 -5.52 -5.36
C THR A 51 1.16 -4.84 -6.11
N HIS A 52 1.39 -4.29 -7.30
CA HIS A 52 0.33 -3.72 -8.13
C HIS A 52 -0.74 -4.73 -8.52
N LYS A 53 -0.37 -5.99 -8.82
CA LYS A 53 -1.34 -7.06 -9.08
C LYS A 53 -2.20 -7.38 -7.85
N ILE A 54 -1.59 -7.42 -6.66
CA ILE A 54 -2.30 -7.62 -5.39
C ILE A 54 -3.27 -6.46 -5.14
N ILE A 55 -2.80 -5.22 -5.30
CA ILE A 55 -3.62 -4.01 -5.17
C ILE A 55 -4.83 -4.06 -6.12
N ASN A 56 -4.62 -4.39 -7.39
CA ASN A 56 -5.69 -4.50 -8.37
C ASN A 56 -6.70 -5.58 -7.98
N ARG A 57 -6.23 -6.75 -7.51
CA ARG A 57 -7.10 -7.81 -7.00
C ARG A 57 -7.91 -7.38 -5.78
N MET A 58 -7.32 -6.60 -4.87
CA MET A 58 -8.04 -6.04 -3.73
C MET A 58 -9.10 -5.02 -4.14
N CYS A 59 -8.82 -4.19 -5.14
CA CYS A 59 -9.76 -3.19 -5.65
C CYS A 59 -10.99 -3.81 -6.33
N GLN A 60 -10.89 -5.04 -6.84
CA GLN A 60 -12.04 -5.77 -7.39
C GLN A 60 -13.06 -6.17 -6.32
N HIS A 61 -12.69 -6.16 -5.05
CA HIS A 61 -13.58 -6.50 -3.96
C HIS A 61 -14.00 -5.26 -3.17
N ARG A 62 -15.31 -5.09 -2.96
CA ARG A 62 -15.84 -3.95 -2.18
C ARG A 62 -15.70 -4.17 -0.67
N SER A 63 -15.82 -5.43 -0.22
CA SER A 63 -15.79 -5.80 1.20
C SER A 63 -14.38 -5.78 1.77
N LEU A 64 -14.20 -5.12 2.92
CA LEU A 64 -12.94 -5.10 3.67
C LEU A 64 -12.49 -6.51 4.07
N ASP A 65 -13.44 -7.39 4.40
CA ASP A 65 -13.17 -8.78 4.76
C ASP A 65 -12.46 -9.54 3.63
N ARG A 66 -12.97 -9.47 2.40
CA ARG A 66 -12.33 -10.09 1.23
C ARG A 66 -10.96 -9.50 0.92
N LYS A 67 -10.78 -8.19 1.11
CA LYS A 67 -9.47 -7.54 0.97
C LYS A 67 -8.48 -8.05 2.02
N ARG A 68 -8.93 -8.23 3.27
CA ARG A 68 -8.13 -8.86 4.33
C ARG A 68 -7.79 -10.29 3.95
N THR A 69 -8.74 -11.13 3.52
CA THR A 69 -8.44 -12.52 3.09
C THR A 69 -7.32 -12.59 2.07
N ILE A 70 -7.30 -11.69 1.07
CA ILE A 70 -6.22 -11.61 0.08
C ILE A 70 -4.88 -11.29 0.75
N LEU A 71 -4.83 -10.28 1.62
CA LEU A 71 -3.60 -9.92 2.33
C LEU A 71 -3.11 -11.02 3.27
N TYR A 72 -4.01 -11.76 3.90
CA TYR A 72 -3.69 -12.89 4.76
C TYR A 72 -3.20 -14.11 3.97
N SER A 73 -3.56 -14.22 2.69
CA SER A 73 -3.04 -15.26 1.80
C SER A 73 -1.59 -15.01 1.35
N LEU A 74 -1.04 -13.82 1.59
CA LEU A 74 0.34 -13.48 1.27
C LEU A 74 1.31 -14.09 2.27
N THR A 75 2.49 -14.47 1.78
CA THR A 75 3.61 -14.84 2.64
C THR A 75 4.09 -13.64 3.44
N GLU A 76 4.81 -13.88 4.55
CA GLU A 76 5.36 -12.83 5.40
C GLU A 76 6.23 -11.83 4.60
N LYS A 77 7.10 -12.34 3.72
CA LYS A 77 7.94 -11.52 2.83
C LYS A 77 7.11 -10.66 1.87
N GLU A 78 6.08 -11.24 1.25
CA GLU A 78 5.21 -10.50 0.33
C GLU A 78 4.41 -9.42 1.05
N ARG A 79 3.98 -9.70 2.28
CA ARG A 79 3.29 -8.74 3.15
C ARG A 79 4.20 -7.58 3.53
N GLU A 80 5.46 -7.83 3.91
CA GLU A 80 6.42 -6.76 4.20
C GLU A 80 6.66 -5.85 2.99
N ILE A 81 6.85 -6.45 1.80
CA ILE A 81 7.00 -5.72 0.54
C ILE A 81 5.75 -4.89 0.26
N PHE A 82 4.56 -5.50 0.39
CA PHE A 82 3.29 -4.82 0.19
C PHE A 82 3.16 -3.60 1.11
N LEU A 83 3.44 -3.77 2.41
CA LEU A 83 3.36 -2.69 3.39
C LEU A 83 4.34 -1.56 3.05
N LYS A 84 5.60 -1.86 2.70
CA LYS A 84 6.58 -0.82 2.31
C LYS A 84 6.12 -0.03 1.10
N VAL A 85 5.63 -0.70 0.05
CA VAL A 85 5.12 -0.03 -1.15
C VAL A 85 3.88 0.79 -0.82
N PHE A 86 2.95 0.25 -0.03
CA PHE A 86 1.74 0.94 0.39
C PHE A 86 2.07 2.20 1.22
N PHE A 87 2.98 2.10 2.18
CA PHE A 87 3.43 3.24 2.97
C PHE A 87 4.14 4.29 2.12
N SER A 88 4.94 3.87 1.13
CA SER A 88 5.53 4.80 0.17
C SER A 88 4.47 5.57 -0.64
N MET A 89 3.34 4.94 -1.00
CA MET A 89 2.21 5.63 -1.63
C MET A 89 1.49 6.59 -0.66
N VAL A 90 1.36 6.22 0.61
CA VAL A 90 0.80 7.09 1.65
C VAL A 90 1.70 8.30 1.90
N GLU A 91 3.01 8.09 1.97
CA GLU A 91 4.02 9.13 2.17
C GLU A 91 4.06 10.09 0.97
N ASP A 92 4.06 9.58 -0.26
CA ASP A 92 3.97 10.40 -1.48
C ASP A 92 2.71 11.26 -1.50
N LYS A 93 1.57 10.69 -1.06
CA LYS A 93 0.31 11.43 -0.93
C LYS A 93 0.37 12.49 0.18
N LEU A 94 1.03 12.19 1.30
CA LEU A 94 1.21 13.12 2.42
C LEU A 94 2.13 14.28 2.02
N MET A 95 3.22 13.99 1.32
CA MET A 95 4.13 14.99 0.77
C MET A 95 3.45 15.86 -0.28
N SER A 96 2.65 15.26 -1.17
CA SER A 96 1.83 15.99 -2.15
C SER A 96 0.77 16.90 -1.50
N LYS A 97 0.42 16.67 -0.23
CA LYS A 97 -0.57 17.47 0.51
C LYS A 97 0.03 18.70 1.20
N LYS A 98 1.37 18.86 1.21
CA LYS A 98 1.99 20.10 1.71
C LYS A 98 1.76 21.21 0.67
N PRO A 99 1.01 22.27 1.00
CA PRO A 99 0.81 23.38 0.09
C PRO A 99 2.14 24.07 -0.14
N GLU A 100 2.31 24.58 -1.36
CA GLU A 100 3.30 25.58 -1.68
C GLU A 100 3.29 26.67 -0.58
N LEU A 101 4.41 26.80 0.12
CA LEU A 101 4.68 27.97 0.95
C LEU A 101 4.79 29.15 -0.03
N HIS A 102 3.70 29.92 -0.15
CA HIS A 102 3.71 31.27 -0.74
C HIS A 102 4.25 32.27 0.29
#